data_AF-A0A1J7H063-F1
#
_entry.id   AF-A0A1J7H063-F1
#
_cell.length_a   1.000
_cell.length_b   1.000
_cell.length_c   1.000
_cell.angle_alpha   90.00
_cell.angle_beta   90.00
_cell.angle_gamma   90.00
#
_symmetry.space_group_name_H-M   'P 1'
#
loop_
_entity.id
_entity.type
_entity.pdbx_description
1 polymer ?
#
loop_
_entity_poly.entity_id
_entity_poly.type
_entity_poly.pdbx_seq_one_letter_code
_entity_poly.pdbx_strand_id
1 'polypeptide(L)'
;MLENLVISLHTEPQKPALEDKSTAANKTKRQAPTTGGCRVEGHVRVKKVPGELIISARSDAHSFDASQMNMSHVINHLYFGRSITPKTMHDVNILLPYIGSSHDRLKGRSFINTRDLEGNITIEHYIQVVKTEVISKTGSRLVEEYEYTAHSSVAHSVDIPVAKFHLELSPMQVSITENQKSFSHFITNVCAIIGGVFTVAGILDSILHNTIKVIKKKVELGKNF
;
A
#
# COMPACT_ATOMS: atom_id res chain seq x y z
N MET A 1 13.93 30.23 41.29
CA MET A 1 12.89 29.19 41.39
C MET A 1 11.76 29.63 40.49
N LEU A 2 11.50 28.82 39.46
CA LEU A 2 10.64 29.08 38.30
C LEU A 2 9.18 28.72 38.62
N GLU A 3 8.26 29.08 37.71
CA GLU A 3 6.81 28.73 37.62
C GLU A 3 5.84 29.77 38.26
N ASN A 4 4.80 30.31 37.61
CA ASN A 4 4.07 29.93 36.40
C ASN A 4 3.51 31.16 35.66
N LEU A 5 3.67 31.16 34.33
CA LEU A 5 3.01 32.06 33.37
C LEU A 5 1.81 31.31 32.75
N VAL A 6 0.59 31.73 33.09
CA VAL A 6 -0.61 31.39 32.32
C VAL A 6 -1.10 32.70 31.69
N ILE A 7 -0.90 32.82 30.38
CA ILE A 7 -1.42 33.94 29.57
C ILE A 7 -2.74 33.46 28.96
N SER A 8 -3.86 34.02 29.44
CA SER A 8 -5.14 33.95 28.73
C SER A 8 -5.03 34.74 27.43
N LEU A 9 -5.17 34.06 26.29
CA LEU A 9 -5.30 34.71 25.00
C LEU A 9 -6.77 34.99 24.67
N HIS A 10 -6.97 36.24 24.27
CA HIS A 10 -8.21 36.91 23.89
C HIS A 10 -8.91 36.18 22.74
N THR A 11 -10.22 35.92 22.88
CA THR A 11 -11.07 35.41 21.80
C THR A 11 -11.50 36.57 20.92
N GLU A 12 -10.93 36.66 19.72
CA GLU A 12 -11.39 37.56 18.67
C GLU A 12 -12.57 36.92 17.92
N PRO A 13 -13.70 37.61 17.70
CA PRO A 13 -14.82 37.03 16.96
C PRO A 13 -14.47 36.96 15.47
N GLN A 14 -14.28 35.74 14.98
CA GLN A 14 -13.99 35.47 13.58
C GLN A 14 -15.23 35.77 12.72
N LYS A 15 -15.12 36.85 11.94
CA LYS A 15 -16.08 37.30 10.93
C LYS A 15 -16.23 36.24 9.82
N PRO A 16 -17.43 35.67 9.58
CA PRO A 16 -17.62 34.78 8.44
C PRO A 16 -17.66 35.60 7.14
N ALA A 17 -16.71 35.34 6.26
CA ALA A 17 -16.68 35.86 4.91
C ALA A 17 -17.45 34.92 3.97
N LEU A 18 -18.71 35.25 3.67
CA LEU A 18 -19.36 35.05 2.37
C LEU A 18 -20.71 35.79 2.39
N GLU A 19 -20.69 37.12 2.23
CA GLU A 19 -21.90 37.86 1.90
C GLU A 19 -22.23 37.62 0.43
N ASP A 20 -23.06 36.61 0.19
CA ASP A 20 -23.73 36.44 -1.10
C ASP A 20 -24.89 37.46 -1.14
N LYS A 21 -24.64 38.62 -1.77
CA LYS A 21 -25.67 39.64 -2.04
C LYS A 21 -26.66 39.08 -3.06
N SER A 22 -27.65 38.33 -2.58
CA SER A 22 -28.87 38.04 -3.34
C SER A 22 -30.06 38.69 -2.65
N THR A 23 -30.70 39.56 -3.43
CA THR A 23 -31.84 40.41 -3.15
C THR A 23 -32.96 39.63 -2.46
N ALA A 24 -33.63 40.30 -1.50
CA ALA A 24 -34.77 39.80 -0.74
C ALA A 24 -35.84 39.16 -1.64
N ALA A 25 -35.87 37.83 -1.67
CA ALA A 25 -36.98 37.03 -2.13
C ALA A 25 -37.18 35.89 -1.14
N ASN A 26 -38.40 35.80 -0.58
CA ASN A 26 -38.93 34.78 0.32
C ASN A 26 -38.00 33.58 0.55
N LYS A 27 -37.34 33.54 1.71
CA LYS A 27 -36.62 32.36 2.21
C LYS A 27 -37.64 31.30 2.65
N THR A 28 -38.32 30.69 1.68
CA THR A 28 -38.95 29.39 1.88
C THR A 28 -37.80 28.45 2.23
N LYS A 29 -37.68 28.07 3.51
CA LYS A 29 -36.69 27.08 3.97
C LYS A 29 -36.86 25.85 3.08
N ARG A 30 -35.93 25.66 2.14
CA ARG A 30 -35.97 24.52 1.24
C ARG A 30 -35.80 23.27 2.10
N GLN A 31 -36.82 22.42 2.11
CA GLN A 31 -36.77 21.15 2.83
C GLN A 31 -35.57 20.36 2.31
N ALA A 32 -34.73 19.86 3.21
CA ALA A 32 -33.58 19.06 2.82
C ALA A 32 -34.08 17.88 1.97
N PRO A 33 -33.42 17.56 0.85
CA PRO A 33 -33.86 16.48 -0.04
C PRO A 33 -34.00 15.16 0.73
N THR A 34 -35.10 14.44 0.47
CA THR A 34 -35.53 13.22 1.17
C THR A 34 -34.56 12.05 0.99
N THR A 35 -33.75 12.09 -0.07
CA THR A 35 -32.62 11.20 -0.33
C THR A 35 -31.32 11.98 -0.16
N GLY A 36 -30.86 12.07 1.09
CA GLY A 36 -29.62 12.74 1.45
C GLY A 36 -28.41 11.84 1.33
N GLY A 37 -27.33 12.37 0.76
CA GLY A 37 -26.00 11.76 0.74
C GLY A 37 -24.95 12.86 0.66
N CYS A 38 -23.73 12.56 1.12
CA CYS A 38 -22.61 13.49 1.09
C CYS A 38 -21.44 12.84 0.36
N ARG A 39 -20.83 13.56 -0.59
CA ARG A 39 -19.56 13.16 -1.19
C ARG A 39 -18.43 13.86 -0.45
N VAL A 40 -17.62 13.07 0.26
CA VAL A 40 -16.44 13.56 0.97
C VAL A 40 -15.21 13.26 0.11
N GLU A 41 -14.45 14.30 -0.22
CA GLU A 41 -13.21 14.19 -1.00
C GLU A 41 -12.17 15.14 -0.40
N GLY A 42 -10.93 14.68 -0.29
CA GLY A 42 -9.86 15.49 0.25
C GLY A 42 -8.62 14.67 0.60
N HIS A 43 -7.63 15.34 1.16
CA HIS A 43 -6.42 14.73 1.69
C HIS A 43 -6.15 15.29 3.08
N VAL A 44 -5.73 14.43 4.00
CA VAL A 44 -5.41 14.82 5.37
C VAL A 44 -3.97 14.43 5.66
N ARG A 45 -3.19 15.38 6.18
CA ARG A 45 -1.83 15.12 6.65
C ARG A 45 -1.89 14.72 8.12
N VAL A 46 -1.58 13.47 8.39
CA VAL A 46 -1.58 12.90 9.74
C VAL A 46 -0.18 12.46 10.13
N LYS A 47 0.05 12.33 11.45
CA LYS A 47 1.25 11.65 11.96
C LYS A 47 1.18 10.17 11.59
N LYS A 48 2.34 9.55 11.33
CA LYS A 48 2.46 8.12 11.03
C LYS A 48 2.39 7.29 12.33
N VAL A 49 1.23 7.26 12.97
CA VAL A 49 0.95 6.49 14.19
C VAL A 49 -0.43 5.81 14.07
N PRO A 50 -0.69 4.73 14.83
CA PRO A 50 -2.03 4.17 14.92
C PRO A 50 -3.06 5.21 15.34
N GLY A 51 -4.25 5.19 14.74
CA GLY A 51 -5.29 6.16 15.00
C GLY A 51 -6.62 5.80 14.33
N GLU A 52 -7.58 6.72 14.41
CA GLU A 52 -8.92 6.51 13.87
C GLU A 52 -9.37 7.72 13.04
N LEU A 53 -9.99 7.46 11.89
CA LEU A 53 -10.75 8.45 11.13
C LEU A 53 -12.23 8.15 11.33
N ILE A 54 -12.97 9.12 11.85
CA ILE A 54 -14.39 8.97 12.18
C ILE A 54 -15.18 9.96 11.34
N ILE A 55 -16.17 9.46 10.59
CA ILE A 55 -17.14 10.25 9.87
C ILE A 55 -18.48 10.11 10.61
N SER A 56 -18.95 11.22 11.17
CA SER A 56 -20.17 11.27 11.98
C SER A 56 -20.91 12.59 11.80
N ALA A 57 -22.20 12.60 12.14
CA ALA A 57 -22.97 13.82 12.22
C ALA A 57 -22.72 14.51 13.57
N ARG A 58 -22.27 15.78 13.53
CA ARG A 58 -21.97 16.60 14.71
C ARG A 58 -22.60 17.98 14.53
N SER A 59 -23.28 18.48 15.56
CA SER A 59 -23.84 19.83 15.63
C SER A 59 -23.85 20.28 17.09
N ASP A 60 -23.48 21.54 17.33
CA ASP A 60 -23.47 22.11 18.68
C ASP A 60 -24.86 22.65 19.09
N ALA A 61 -25.74 22.89 18.12
CA ALA A 61 -27.06 23.48 18.34
C ALA A 61 -28.22 22.48 18.26
N HIS A 62 -27.98 21.28 17.73
CA HIS A 62 -29.03 20.28 17.48
C HIS A 62 -28.55 18.88 17.85
N SER A 63 -29.39 18.13 18.57
CA SER A 63 -29.23 16.69 18.72
C SER A 63 -29.77 15.98 17.48
N PHE A 64 -29.18 14.84 17.15
CA PHE A 64 -29.62 14.01 16.05
C PHE A 64 -30.20 12.70 16.59
N ASP A 65 -31.28 12.23 15.96
CA ASP A 65 -31.86 10.93 16.25
C ASP A 65 -31.05 9.83 15.58
N ALA A 66 -30.41 8.99 16.39
CA ALA A 66 -29.55 7.90 15.94
C ALA A 66 -30.32 6.85 15.10
N SER A 67 -31.62 6.67 15.35
CA SER A 67 -32.46 5.71 14.62
C SER A 67 -32.73 6.11 13.16
N GLN A 68 -32.63 7.41 12.86
CA GLN A 68 -32.84 7.97 11.53
C GLN A 68 -31.54 8.14 10.75
N MET A 69 -30.38 7.88 11.37
CA MET A 69 -29.10 8.03 10.73
C MET A 69 -28.77 6.82 9.86
N ASN A 70 -28.30 7.10 8.64
CA ASN A 70 -27.81 6.07 7.74
C ASN A 70 -26.32 6.25 7.48
N MET A 71 -25.50 5.31 7.95
CA MET A 71 -24.05 5.26 7.72
C MET A 71 -23.65 4.46 6.47
N SER A 72 -24.62 4.09 5.63
CA SER A 72 -24.34 3.45 4.34
C SER A 72 -23.47 4.35 3.48
N HIS A 73 -22.38 3.80 2.95
CA HIS A 73 -21.45 4.58 2.14
C HIS A 73 -20.74 3.71 1.09
N VAL A 74 -20.18 4.39 0.10
CA VAL A 74 -19.36 3.79 -0.96
C VAL A 74 -17.98 4.39 -0.87
N ILE A 75 -16.96 3.54 -0.80
CA ILE A 75 -15.57 3.97 -0.79
C ILE A 75 -15.09 4.01 -2.24
N ASN A 76 -15.01 5.21 -2.82
CA ASN A 76 -14.49 5.37 -4.17
C ASN A 76 -12.97 5.20 -4.19
N HIS A 77 -12.27 5.96 -3.34
CA HIS A 77 -10.81 5.94 -3.28
C HIS A 77 -10.33 6.15 -1.85
N LEU A 78 -9.46 5.25 -1.40
CA LEU A 78 -8.70 5.42 -0.17
C LEU A 78 -7.29 4.89 -0.39
N TYR A 79 -6.30 5.76 -0.28
CA TYR A 79 -4.89 5.42 -0.44
C TYR A 79 -4.03 6.25 0.51
N PHE A 80 -2.85 5.74 0.82
CA PHE A 80 -1.91 6.37 1.75
C PHE A 80 -0.65 6.81 1.00
N GLY A 81 -0.06 7.93 1.42
CA GLY A 81 1.15 8.47 0.81
C GLY A 81 0.88 9.38 -0.38
N ARG A 82 1.93 9.58 -1.20
CA ARG A 82 1.86 10.45 -2.38
C ARG A 82 1.33 9.65 -3.55
N SER A 83 0.45 10.25 -4.35
CA SER A 83 0.05 9.67 -5.63
C SER A 83 1.28 9.56 -6.53
N ILE A 84 1.71 8.34 -6.83
CA ILE A 84 2.80 8.08 -7.77
C ILE A 84 2.29 8.44 -9.18
N THR A 85 3.09 9.18 -9.95
CA THR A 85 2.67 9.50 -11.32
C THR A 85 2.59 8.22 -12.16
N PRO A 86 1.64 8.11 -13.12
CA PRO A 86 1.47 6.89 -13.92
C PRO A 86 2.75 6.45 -14.66
N LYS A 87 3.59 7.42 -15.05
CA LYS A 87 4.88 7.15 -15.70
C LYS A 87 5.86 6.45 -14.76
N THR A 88 6.04 7.00 -13.56
CA THR A 88 6.90 6.38 -12.54
C THR A 88 6.38 5.02 -12.11
N MET A 89 5.06 4.86 -12.01
CA MET A 89 4.45 3.57 -11.68
C MET A 89 4.71 2.52 -12.78
N HIS A 90 4.68 2.93 -14.06
CA HIS A 90 5.00 2.03 -15.17
C HIS A 90 6.45 1.53 -15.10
N ASP A 91 7.40 2.44 -14.88
CA ASP A 91 8.82 2.08 -14.75
C ASP A 91 9.07 1.17 -13.54
N VAL A 92 8.40 1.42 -12.41
CA VAL A 92 8.48 0.58 -11.21
C VAL A 92 7.85 -0.79 -11.46
N ASN A 93 6.70 -0.86 -12.13
CA ASN A 93 6.01 -2.13 -12.41
C ASN A 93 6.82 -3.03 -13.35
N ILE A 94 7.57 -2.46 -14.29
CA ILE A 94 8.52 -3.22 -15.13
C ILE A 94 9.62 -3.87 -14.28
N LEU A 95 10.14 -3.14 -13.29
CA LEU A 95 11.25 -3.62 -12.45
C LEU A 95 10.79 -4.50 -11.29
N LEU A 96 9.61 -4.22 -10.74
CA LEU A 96 9.06 -4.80 -9.52
C LEU A 96 7.55 -4.99 -9.69
N PRO A 97 7.10 -6.02 -10.42
CA PRO A 97 5.70 -6.20 -10.82
C PRO A 97 4.73 -6.46 -9.65
N TYR A 98 5.26 -6.70 -8.46
CA TYR A 98 4.48 -6.94 -7.25
C TYR A 98 4.10 -5.65 -6.51
N ILE A 99 4.68 -4.52 -6.90
CA ILE A 99 4.54 -3.23 -6.21
C ILE A 99 3.44 -2.40 -6.86
N GLY A 100 2.46 -1.97 -6.06
CA GLY A 100 1.43 -1.00 -6.47
C GLY A 100 0.22 -1.57 -7.19
N SER A 101 0.18 -2.90 -7.37
CA SER A 101 -1.00 -3.61 -7.90
C SER A 101 -2.23 -3.44 -7.00
N SER A 102 -2.04 -3.11 -5.71
CA SER A 102 -3.16 -2.96 -4.80
C SER A 102 -3.04 -1.87 -3.75
N HIS A 103 -2.86 -0.64 -4.23
CA HIS A 103 -2.87 0.56 -3.40
C HIS A 103 -4.28 0.98 -2.90
N ASP A 104 -5.37 0.40 -3.44
CA ASP A 104 -6.75 0.79 -3.10
C ASP A 104 -7.67 -0.44 -2.97
N ARG A 105 -7.58 -1.15 -1.84
CA ARG A 105 -8.35 -2.39 -1.59
C ARG A 105 -9.84 -2.16 -1.40
N LEU A 106 -10.24 -0.96 -0.97
CA LEU A 106 -11.63 -0.60 -0.71
C LEU A 106 -12.33 0.07 -1.90
N LYS A 107 -11.61 0.31 -3.00
CA LYS A 107 -12.14 0.92 -4.23
C LYS A 107 -13.45 0.28 -4.70
N GLY A 108 -14.48 1.11 -4.86
CA GLY A 108 -15.78 0.73 -5.40
C GLY A 108 -16.60 -0.18 -4.49
N ARG A 109 -16.18 -0.43 -3.24
CA ARG A 109 -16.94 -1.24 -2.30
C ARG A 109 -18.06 -0.40 -1.69
N SER A 110 -19.27 -0.95 -1.71
CA SER A 110 -20.45 -0.38 -1.07
C SER A 110 -20.74 -1.11 0.24
N PHE A 111 -20.89 -0.35 1.31
CA PHE A 111 -21.29 -0.85 2.62
C PHE A 111 -22.68 -0.28 2.90
N ILE A 112 -23.70 -1.14 2.80
CA ILE A 112 -25.09 -0.75 2.93
C ILE A 112 -25.60 -1.27 4.26
N ASN A 113 -26.21 -0.38 5.04
CA ASN A 113 -26.95 -0.73 6.23
C ASN A 113 -28.34 -1.26 5.81
N THR A 114 -28.55 -2.57 5.94
CA THR A 114 -29.85 -3.19 5.71
C THR A 114 -30.74 -2.92 6.92
N ARG A 115 -31.88 -2.24 6.70
CA ARG A 115 -32.82 -1.83 7.75
C ARG A 115 -33.45 -2.97 8.56
N ASP A 116 -33.26 -4.22 8.15
CA ASP A 116 -33.76 -5.42 8.86
C ASP A 116 -33.02 -5.68 10.19
N LEU A 117 -31.92 -4.98 10.43
CA LEU A 117 -31.20 -4.99 11.69
C LEU A 117 -31.68 -3.82 12.54
N GLU A 118 -32.62 -4.07 13.45
CA GLU A 118 -33.11 -3.06 14.40
C GLU A 118 -31.96 -2.53 15.28
N GLY A 119 -31.48 -1.30 15.01
CA GLY A 119 -30.50 -0.61 15.86
C GLY A 119 -29.59 0.39 15.16
N ASN A 120 -28.90 1.20 15.94
CA ASN A 120 -27.88 2.12 15.46
C ASN A 120 -26.67 1.31 14.99
N ILE A 121 -26.46 1.26 13.68
CA ILE A 121 -25.38 0.48 13.08
C ILE A 121 -24.21 1.39 12.75
N THR A 122 -23.07 1.03 13.33
CA THR A 122 -21.76 1.60 13.03
C THR A 122 -21.03 0.67 12.07
N ILE A 123 -20.44 1.23 11.03
CA ILE A 123 -19.63 0.48 10.06
C ILE A 123 -18.17 0.78 10.35
N GLU A 124 -17.42 -0.28 10.67
CA GLU A 124 -16.02 -0.19 11.07
C GLU A 124 -15.12 -0.80 10.00
N HIS A 125 -14.08 -0.07 9.60
CA HIS A 125 -13.05 -0.52 8.68
C HIS A 125 -11.72 -0.61 9.42
N TYR A 126 -11.21 -1.83 9.55
CA TYR A 126 -9.89 -2.11 10.10
C TYR A 126 -8.89 -2.12 8.95
N ILE A 127 -8.02 -1.12 8.92
CA ILE A 127 -7.07 -0.89 7.85
C ILE A 127 -5.66 -1.04 8.40
N GLN A 128 -4.93 -2.01 7.87
CA GLN A 128 -3.54 -2.25 8.21
C GLN A 128 -2.65 -1.81 7.04
N VAL A 129 -1.85 -0.77 7.26
CA VAL A 129 -1.00 -0.17 6.24
C VAL A 129 0.43 -0.70 6.36
N VAL A 130 0.97 -1.22 5.26
CA VAL A 130 2.34 -1.70 5.12
C VAL A 130 3.12 -0.74 4.24
N LYS A 131 4.33 -0.38 4.71
CA LYS A 131 5.24 0.48 3.97
C LYS A 131 6.17 -0.37 3.12
N THR A 132 6.31 0.02 1.85
CA THR A 132 7.28 -0.54 0.92
C THR A 132 8.23 0.56 0.46
N GLU A 133 9.53 0.32 0.55
CA GLU A 133 10.54 1.26 0.06
C GLU A 133 11.50 0.58 -0.91
N VAL A 134 11.86 1.31 -1.97
CA VAL A 134 12.89 0.91 -2.92
C VAL A 134 14.11 1.79 -2.69
N ILE A 135 15.22 1.16 -2.32
CA ILE A 135 16.48 1.84 -2.01
C ILE A 135 17.47 1.61 -3.15
N SER A 136 18.06 2.70 -3.63
CA SER A 136 19.16 2.66 -4.60
C SER A 136 20.47 2.20 -3.96
N LYS A 137 21.45 1.79 -4.77
CA LYS A 137 22.82 1.40 -4.31
C LYS A 137 23.51 2.48 -3.48
N THR A 138 23.22 3.74 -3.78
CA THR A 138 23.78 4.90 -3.06
C THR A 138 23.11 5.11 -1.69
N GLY A 139 22.16 4.26 -1.31
CA GLY A 139 21.36 4.39 -0.08
C GLY A 139 20.23 5.42 -0.20
N SER A 140 20.06 6.06 -1.35
CA SER A 140 18.97 7.01 -1.58
C SER A 140 17.64 6.29 -1.78
N ARG A 141 16.60 6.78 -1.11
CA ARG A 141 15.22 6.28 -1.21
C ARG A 141 14.67 6.72 -2.57
N LEU A 142 14.47 5.78 -3.48
CA LEU A 142 14.00 6.07 -4.83
C LEU A 142 12.47 6.20 -4.85
N VAL A 143 11.79 5.28 -4.18
CA VAL A 143 10.32 5.18 -4.14
C VAL A 143 9.86 4.78 -2.73
N GLU A 144 8.82 5.44 -2.25
CA GLU A 144 8.11 5.10 -1.01
C GLU A 144 6.64 4.88 -1.36
N GLU A 145 6.16 3.66 -1.14
CA GLU A 145 4.81 3.24 -1.43
C GLU A 145 4.14 2.67 -0.18
N TYR A 146 2.81 2.81 -0.14
CA TYR A 146 1.97 2.31 0.95
C TYR A 146 0.90 1.41 0.36
N GLU A 147 0.95 0.14 0.74
CA GLU A 147 -0.10 -0.81 0.48
C GLU A 147 -0.87 -1.06 1.77
N TYR A 148 -2.12 -1.49 1.67
CA TYR A 148 -2.88 -1.83 2.86
C TYR A 148 -3.76 -3.05 2.63
N THR A 149 -4.16 -3.66 3.73
CA THR A 149 -5.26 -4.63 3.80
C THR A 149 -6.42 -3.98 4.54
N ALA A 150 -7.63 -4.37 4.21
CA ALA A 150 -8.82 -3.83 4.84
C ALA A 150 -9.82 -4.94 5.14
N HIS A 151 -10.33 -4.93 6.36
CA HIS A 151 -11.44 -5.76 6.82
C HIS A 151 -12.55 -4.84 7.30
N SER A 152 -13.80 -5.13 6.90
CA SER A 152 -14.96 -4.32 7.29
C SER A 152 -15.88 -5.14 8.16
N SER A 153 -16.28 -4.57 9.29
CA SER A 153 -17.20 -5.18 10.24
C SER A 153 -18.37 -4.26 10.50
N VAL A 154 -19.48 -4.84 10.92
CA VAL A 154 -20.67 -4.11 11.32
C VAL A 154 -20.80 -4.27 12.83
N ALA A 155 -20.88 -3.15 13.55
CA ALA A 155 -20.99 -3.12 15.00
C ALA A 155 -22.30 -2.43 15.40
N HIS A 156 -23.00 -3.03 16.36
CA HIS A 156 -24.14 -2.39 17.02
C HIS A 156 -23.60 -1.50 18.14
N SER A 157 -23.82 -0.19 18.03
CA SER A 157 -23.46 0.77 19.08
C SER A 157 -24.72 1.35 19.70
N VAL A 158 -24.73 1.54 21.03
CA VAL A 158 -25.81 2.28 21.69
C VAL A 158 -25.70 3.78 21.37
N ASP A 159 -24.47 4.24 21.09
CA ASP A 159 -24.15 5.61 20.71
C ASP A 159 -24.52 5.94 19.25
N ILE A 160 -24.37 7.23 18.93
CA ILE A 160 -24.59 7.80 17.59
C ILE A 160 -23.83 6.97 16.54
N PRO A 161 -24.50 6.44 15.50
CA PRO A 161 -23.86 5.60 14.51
C PRO A 161 -22.84 6.40 13.70
N VAL A 162 -21.70 5.77 13.43
CA VAL A 162 -20.59 6.40 12.70
C VAL A 162 -20.04 5.48 11.60
N ALA A 163 -19.32 6.05 10.64
CA ALA A 163 -18.39 5.29 9.82
C ALA A 163 -16.98 5.49 10.37
N LYS A 164 -16.41 4.42 10.94
CA LYS A 164 -15.11 4.46 11.62
C LYS A 164 -14.07 3.71 10.81
N PHE A 165 -12.89 4.32 10.66
CA PHE A 165 -11.74 3.75 9.98
C PHE A 165 -10.59 3.65 10.99
N HIS A 166 -10.34 2.45 11.47
CA HIS A 166 -9.17 2.15 12.31
C HIS A 166 -7.94 2.03 11.42
N LEU A 167 -6.98 2.92 11.65
CA LEU A 167 -5.71 2.97 10.94
C LEU A 167 -4.62 2.38 11.83
N GLU A 168 -4.08 1.24 11.43
CA GLU A 168 -2.93 0.61 12.07
C GLU A 168 -1.76 0.54 11.10
N LEU A 169 -0.59 1.03 11.52
CA LEU A 169 0.64 0.89 10.74
C LEU A 169 1.30 -0.43 11.11
N SER A 170 1.57 -1.25 10.09
CA SER A 170 2.32 -2.49 10.29
C SER A 170 3.72 -2.18 10.81
N PRO A 171 4.18 -2.88 11.86
CA PRO A 171 5.56 -2.78 12.31
C PRO A 171 6.55 -3.38 11.29
N MET A 172 6.05 -4.14 10.31
CA MET A 172 6.84 -4.69 9.23
C MET A 172 6.95 -3.70 8.08
N GLN A 173 8.16 -3.63 7.51
CA GLN A 173 8.45 -2.83 6.34
C GLN A 173 9.12 -3.69 5.27
N VAL A 174 8.71 -3.54 4.02
CA VAL A 174 9.36 -4.19 2.87
C VAL A 174 10.41 -3.23 2.33
N SER A 175 11.68 -3.64 2.35
CA SER A 175 12.78 -2.86 1.80
C SER A 175 13.42 -3.62 0.65
N ILE A 176 13.37 -3.02 -0.53
CA ILE A 176 13.86 -3.63 -1.76
C ILE A 176 15.17 -2.95 -2.13
N THR A 177 16.23 -3.74 -2.10
CA THR A 177 17.60 -3.31 -2.38
C THR A 177 18.16 -4.06 -3.57
N GLU A 178 18.89 -3.36 -4.43
CA GLU A 178 19.56 -3.98 -5.57
C GLU A 178 20.91 -4.55 -5.12
N ASN A 179 21.01 -5.88 -5.05
CA ASN A 179 22.27 -6.57 -4.77
C ASN A 179 23.01 -6.90 -6.08
N GLN A 180 24.19 -6.31 -6.26
CA GLN A 180 25.07 -6.64 -7.38
C GLN A 180 25.91 -7.87 -7.03
N LYS A 181 26.00 -8.82 -7.96
CA LYS A 181 26.95 -9.93 -7.85
C LYS A 181 28.37 -9.35 -7.98
N SER A 182 29.30 -9.81 -7.15
CA SER A 182 30.69 -9.35 -7.23
C SER A 182 31.34 -9.79 -8.54
N PHE A 183 32.21 -8.93 -9.10
CA PHE A 183 33.00 -9.27 -10.28
C PHE A 183 33.87 -10.53 -10.06
N SER A 184 34.28 -10.79 -8.82
CA SER A 184 34.97 -12.03 -8.45
C SER A 184 34.18 -13.28 -8.80
N HIS A 185 32.84 -13.25 -8.64
CA HIS A 185 31.97 -14.37 -9.01
C HIS A 185 31.96 -14.64 -10.53
N PHE A 186 32.15 -13.60 -11.34
CA PHE A 186 32.30 -13.76 -12.78
C PHE A 186 33.63 -14.44 -13.13
N ILE A 187 34.74 -13.98 -12.54
CA ILE A 187 36.07 -14.55 -12.79
C ILE A 187 36.12 -16.03 -12.37
N THR A 188 35.60 -16.38 -11.19
CA THR A 188 35.56 -17.78 -10.75
C THR A 188 34.74 -18.65 -11.69
N ASN A 189 33.60 -18.16 -12.19
CA ASN A 189 32.81 -18.88 -13.19
C ASN A 189 33.59 -19.11 -14.50
N VAL A 190 34.30 -18.09 -15.00
CA VAL A 190 35.11 -18.21 -16.22
C VAL A 190 36.24 -19.23 -16.03
N CYS A 191 36.95 -19.17 -14.90
CA CYS A 191 38.00 -20.12 -14.57
C CYS A 191 37.46 -21.56 -14.47
N ALA A 192 36.30 -21.75 -13.83
CA ALA A 192 35.65 -23.05 -13.73
C ALA A 192 35.27 -23.64 -15.10
N ILE A 193 34.77 -22.80 -16.02
CA ILE A 193 34.45 -23.24 -17.39
C ILE A 193 35.72 -23.63 -18.16
N ILE A 194 36.77 -22.81 -18.12
CA ILE A 194 38.03 -23.09 -18.83
C ILE A 194 38.71 -24.35 -18.26
N GLY A 195 38.79 -24.46 -16.93
CA GLY A 195 39.35 -25.64 -16.25
C GLY A 195 38.55 -26.91 -16.54
N GLY A 196 37.21 -26.81 -16.58
CA GLY A 196 36.33 -27.91 -16.96
C GLY A 196 36.57 -28.39 -18.39
N VAL A 197 36.63 -27.47 -19.36
CA VAL A 197 36.89 -27.81 -20.78
C VAL A 197 38.26 -28.46 -20.95
N PHE A 198 39.30 -27.93 -20.31
CA PHE A 198 40.65 -28.50 -20.38
C PHE A 198 40.70 -29.92 -19.79
N THR A 199 40.02 -30.13 -18.66
CA THR A 199 39.93 -31.46 -18.02
C THR A 199 39.21 -32.47 -18.91
N VAL A 200 38.06 -32.09 -19.48
CA VAL A 200 37.28 -32.96 -20.37
C VAL A 200 38.05 -33.28 -21.65
N ALA A 201 38.72 -32.30 -22.26
CA ALA A 201 39.56 -32.50 -23.42
C ALA A 201 40.74 -33.45 -23.14
N GLY A 202 41.42 -33.29 -21.99
CA GLY A 202 42.52 -34.16 -21.58
C GLY A 202 42.09 -35.61 -21.32
N ILE A 203 40.91 -35.82 -20.74
CA ILE A 203 40.33 -37.16 -20.54
C ILE A 203 39.99 -37.80 -21.89
N LEU A 204 39.33 -37.06 -22.79
CA LEU A 204 38.98 -37.56 -24.13
C LEU A 204 40.21 -37.95 -24.95
N ASP A 205 41.23 -37.10 -24.97
CA ASP A 205 42.47 -37.38 -25.67
C ASP A 205 43.17 -38.62 -25.08
N SER A 206 43.27 -38.71 -23.75
CA SER A 206 43.85 -39.89 -23.08
C SER A 206 43.12 -41.19 -23.42
N ILE A 207 41.77 -41.18 -23.46
CA ILE A 207 40.96 -42.36 -23.81
C ILE A 207 41.18 -42.74 -25.28
N LEU A 208 41.15 -41.77 -26.20
CA LEU A 208 41.37 -41.99 -27.63
C LEU A 208 42.76 -42.56 -27.90
N HIS A 209 43.80 -41.95 -27.30
CA HIS A 209 45.18 -42.38 -27.49
C HIS A 209 45.41 -43.80 -26.96
N ASN A 210 44.89 -44.12 -25.77
CA ASN A 210 45.00 -45.48 -25.23
C ASN A 210 44.23 -46.50 -26.07
N THR A 211 43.04 -46.15 -26.56
CA THR A 211 42.22 -47.05 -27.36
C THR A 211 42.90 -47.35 -28.71
N ILE A 212 43.43 -46.33 -29.40
CA ILE A 212 44.20 -46.51 -30.64
C ILE A 212 45.45 -47.34 -30.39
N LYS A 213 46.18 -47.08 -29.29
CA LYS A 213 47.40 -47.82 -28.95
C LYS A 213 47.11 -49.28 -28.63
N VAL A 214 46.03 -49.58 -27.90
CA VAL A 214 45.59 -50.95 -27.59
C VAL A 214 45.11 -51.67 -28.85
N ILE A 215 44.37 -51.01 -29.74
CA ILE A 215 43.94 -51.58 -31.02
C ILE A 215 45.14 -51.87 -31.92
N LYS A 216 46.07 -50.92 -32.10
CA LYS A 216 47.31 -51.14 -32.86
C LYS A 216 48.10 -52.33 -32.31
N LYS A 217 48.28 -52.40 -30.98
CA LYS A 217 49.00 -53.50 -30.34
C LYS A 217 48.28 -54.84 -30.51
N LYS A 218 46.93 -54.86 -30.44
CA LYS A 218 46.13 -56.06 -30.75
C LYS A 218 46.24 -56.50 -32.20
N VAL A 219 46.29 -55.56 -33.14
CA VAL A 219 46.47 -55.84 -34.58
C VAL A 219 47.87 -56.37 -34.88
N GLU A 220 48.92 -55.80 -34.27
CA GLU A 220 50.32 -56.28 -34.43
C GLU A 220 50.57 -57.66 -33.82
N LEU A 221 49.84 -58.01 -32.74
CA LEU A 221 49.91 -59.35 -32.13
C LEU A 221 49.11 -60.43 -32.89
N GLY A 222 48.53 -60.10 -34.05
CA GLY A 222 47.96 -61.08 -34.98
C GLY A 222 46.77 -61.87 -34.46
N LYS A 223 46.10 -61.43 -33.39
CA LYS A 223 44.93 -62.12 -32.84
C LYS A 223 43.66 -61.46 -33.34
N ASN A 224 43.18 -61.92 -34.50
CA ASN A 224 41.82 -61.65 -34.94
C ASN A 224 40.86 -62.52 -34.12
N PHE A 225 39.84 -61.86 -33.56
CA PHE A 225 38.85 -62.31 -32.57
C PHE A 225 39.30 -62.31 -31.11
#